data_AF-A0A3B0U7P7-F1
#
_entry.id   AF-A0A3B0U7P7-F1
#
_cell.length_a   1.000
_cell.length_b   1.000
_cell.length_c   1.000
_cell.angle_alpha   90.00
_cell.angle_beta   90.00
_cell.angle_gamma   90.00
#
_symmetry.space_group_name_H-M   'P 1'
#
loop_
_entity.id
_entity.type
_entity.pdbx_description
1 polymer ?
#
loop_
_entity_poly.entity_id
_entity_poly.type
_entity_poly.pdbx_seq_one_letter_code
_entity_poly.pdbx_strand_id
1 'polypeptide(L)'
;MILIALLFWTLSVFFIIDNKLKIGNRPLKIIISFFFTLAVISIIFFAALLTKVNYTLLVIVCIALPALFLGYKWGQFKEFALGIDFKVSKTTIVVLVSILIYSLLFFATTSRWGNWDAWAIWTLHAKFLTYDAGYINLFTDATAWTHADYPLMLPSIIAIIWKSFGNSSPLVPVMASYIIGVAVPLTIYFAFKEKNNVVTGQVILILLTCSIIFIPYASSQLSDSLLGLFILFPFVLIYLMPKEKPLHCLFLIGFFAAASGWVKNEGLLFFAIFSFYYLVWNFRDLNNIKIYALGTILPLLVLFVFKFFYTPPNDLIDGQNSAILYKIMDIGRYLTIGRYFISTMLNEFGLLSALLVLIFFVDYKYYYSFSFIIILTLLVGYFFIYVVTPNDLEWHLSTSFSRLLHQVLPVFLFTAGVAISKRVDGGTYKHTSGIYT
;
A
#
# COMPACT_ATOMS: atom_id res chain seq x y z
N MET A 1 10.84 19.19 -13.68
CA MET A 1 9.64 19.00 -14.53
C MET A 1 8.72 17.90 -14.00
N ILE A 2 9.16 16.65 -13.83
CA ILE A 2 8.25 15.57 -13.38
C ILE A 2 7.64 15.77 -11.99
N LEU A 3 8.37 16.37 -11.04
CA LEU A 3 7.81 16.69 -9.71
C LEU A 3 6.65 17.71 -9.79
N ILE A 4 6.71 18.64 -10.75
CA ILE A 4 5.62 19.59 -11.01
C ILE A 4 4.43 18.85 -11.63
N ALA A 5 4.68 17.92 -12.56
CA ALA A 5 3.64 17.06 -13.12
C ALA A 5 2.92 16.27 -12.02
N LEU A 6 3.69 15.64 -11.12
CA LEU A 6 3.16 14.89 -9.97
C LEU A 6 2.29 15.75 -9.06
N LEU A 7 2.73 16.97 -8.75
CA LEU A 7 1.96 17.92 -7.96
C LEU A 7 0.66 18.31 -8.68
N PHE A 8 0.73 18.65 -9.97
CA PHE A 8 -0.43 19.08 -10.75
C PHE A 8 -1.46 17.95 -10.90
N TRP A 9 -1.01 16.72 -11.15
CA TRP A 9 -1.89 15.55 -11.16
C TRP A 9 -2.52 15.29 -9.80
N THR A 10 -1.73 15.34 -8.72
CA THR A 10 -2.25 15.15 -7.36
C THR A 10 -3.34 16.15 -7.04
N LEU A 11 -3.14 17.43 -7.37
CA LEU A 11 -4.13 18.49 -7.17
C LEU A 11 -5.35 18.30 -8.08
N SER A 12 -5.14 17.90 -9.33
CA SER A 12 -6.24 17.63 -10.27
C SER A 12 -7.13 16.50 -9.76
N VAL A 13 -6.53 15.38 -9.34
CA VAL A 13 -7.24 14.25 -8.73
C VAL A 13 -7.93 14.69 -7.45
N PHE A 14 -7.26 15.49 -6.60
CA PHE A 14 -7.86 16.05 -5.39
C PHE A 14 -9.15 16.81 -5.70
N PHE A 15 -9.15 17.75 -6.64
CA PHE A 15 -10.37 18.50 -7.01
C PHE A 15 -11.45 17.62 -7.65
N ILE A 16 -11.07 16.56 -8.36
CA ILE A 16 -12.04 15.59 -8.91
C ILE A 16 -12.74 14.84 -7.78
N ILE A 17 -12.02 14.46 -6.71
CA ILE A 17 -12.57 13.65 -5.61
C ILE A 17 -13.11 14.48 -4.43
N ASP A 18 -12.74 15.76 -4.30
CA ASP A 18 -12.99 16.63 -3.14
C ASP A 18 -14.46 16.63 -2.73
N ASN A 19 -15.35 16.86 -3.70
CA ASN A 19 -16.81 16.88 -3.50
C ASN A 19 -17.47 15.51 -3.64
N LYS A 20 -16.76 14.51 -4.17
CA LYS A 20 -17.35 13.23 -4.58
C LYS A 20 -17.18 12.13 -3.53
N LEU A 21 -16.14 12.19 -2.70
CA LEU A 21 -15.92 11.20 -1.64
C LEU A 21 -16.70 11.49 -0.35
N LYS A 22 -17.27 12.70 -0.20
CA LYS A 22 -17.92 13.16 1.05
C LYS A 22 -17.04 12.99 2.31
N ILE A 23 -15.72 13.00 2.15
CA ILE A 23 -14.73 13.04 3.23
C ILE A 23 -14.34 14.50 3.47
N GLY A 24 -14.49 15.00 4.69
CA GLY A 24 -14.17 16.37 5.07
C GLY A 24 -12.66 16.63 5.22
N ASN A 25 -11.92 15.63 5.68
CA ASN A 25 -10.48 15.73 5.94
C ASN A 25 -9.66 15.92 4.66
N ARG A 26 -9.26 17.17 4.40
CA ARG A 26 -8.42 17.56 3.24
C ARG A 26 -7.07 16.82 3.20
N PRO A 27 -6.26 16.76 4.28
CA PRO A 27 -5.01 15.98 4.28
C PRO A 27 -5.17 14.53 3.82
N LEU A 28 -6.20 13.83 4.30
CA LEU A 28 -6.45 12.45 3.87
C LEU A 28 -6.76 12.36 2.38
N LYS A 29 -7.60 13.26 1.85
CA LYS A 29 -7.90 13.30 0.40
C LYS A 29 -6.65 13.60 -0.43
N ILE A 30 -5.74 14.45 0.06
CA ILE A 30 -4.45 14.71 -0.61
C ILE A 30 -3.59 13.43 -0.64
N ILE A 31 -3.48 12.70 0.47
CA ILE A 31 -2.73 11.43 0.53
C ILE A 31 -3.32 10.43 -0.48
N ILE A 32 -4.64 10.22 -0.46
CA ILE A 32 -5.33 9.33 -1.40
C ILE A 32 -5.06 9.76 -2.86
N SER A 33 -5.19 11.06 -3.15
CA SER A 33 -4.95 11.61 -4.49
C SER A 33 -3.51 11.42 -4.96
N PHE A 34 -2.55 11.60 -4.05
CA PHE A 34 -1.13 11.46 -4.33
C PHE A 34 -0.78 10.01 -4.68
N PHE A 35 -1.23 9.03 -3.88
CA PHE A 35 -0.94 7.63 -4.16
C PHE A 35 -1.74 7.05 -5.34
N PHE A 36 -2.96 7.52 -5.57
CA PHE A 36 -3.67 7.25 -6.82
C PHE A 36 -2.87 7.77 -8.03
N THR A 37 -2.37 9.00 -7.94
CA THR A 37 -1.55 9.64 -8.98
C THR A 37 -0.25 8.87 -9.23
N LEU A 38 0.47 8.48 -8.18
CA LEU A 38 1.70 7.68 -8.29
C LEU A 38 1.45 6.35 -8.99
N ALA A 39 0.37 5.64 -8.63
CA ALA A 39 -0.01 4.40 -9.28
C ALA A 39 -0.28 4.64 -10.77
N VAL A 40 -1.12 5.61 -11.12
CA VAL A 40 -1.45 5.92 -12.52
C VAL A 40 -0.21 6.34 -13.33
N ILE A 41 0.65 7.19 -12.77
CA ILE A 41 1.88 7.63 -13.45
C ILE A 41 2.86 6.47 -13.64
N SER A 42 2.96 5.54 -12.69
CA SER A 42 3.78 4.34 -12.87
C SER A 42 3.30 3.48 -14.06
N ILE A 43 1.97 3.37 -14.23
CA ILE A 43 1.35 2.62 -15.33
C ILE A 43 1.59 3.33 -16.66
N ILE A 44 1.37 4.66 -16.70
CA ILE A 44 1.61 5.48 -17.88
C ILE A 44 3.08 5.41 -18.30
N PHE A 45 4.01 5.49 -17.34
CA PHE A 45 5.44 5.41 -17.62
C PHE A 45 5.82 4.05 -18.19
N PHE A 46 5.33 2.96 -17.59
CA PHE A 46 5.55 1.63 -18.14
C PHE A 46 4.96 1.47 -19.55
N ALA A 47 3.73 1.91 -19.79
CA ALA A 47 3.11 1.90 -21.11
C ALA A 47 3.89 2.73 -22.15
N ALA A 48 4.49 3.86 -21.73
CA ALA A 48 5.36 4.68 -22.59
C ALA A 48 6.66 3.94 -22.97
N LEU A 49 7.24 3.15 -22.07
CA LEU A 49 8.38 2.29 -22.37
C LEU A 49 8.01 1.20 -23.39
N LEU A 50 6.84 0.57 -23.24
CA LEU A 50 6.38 -0.48 -24.17
C LEU A 50 6.15 0.07 -25.58
N THR A 51 5.55 1.25 -25.65
CA THR A 51 5.20 1.94 -26.91
C THR A 51 6.35 2.76 -27.49
N LYS A 52 7.51 2.80 -26.82
CA LYS A 52 8.69 3.59 -27.21
C LYS A 52 8.38 5.08 -27.38
N VAL A 53 7.42 5.61 -26.61
CA VAL A 53 7.09 7.03 -26.61
C VAL A 53 8.28 7.83 -26.08
N ASN A 54 8.63 8.90 -26.79
CA ASN A 54 9.72 9.79 -26.39
C ASN A 54 9.47 10.34 -24.97
N TYR A 55 10.49 10.21 -24.10
CA TYR A 55 10.36 10.59 -22.70
C TYR A 55 10.05 12.09 -22.48
N THR A 56 10.64 12.96 -23.28
CA THR A 56 10.37 14.41 -23.21
C THR A 56 8.93 14.69 -23.57
N LEU A 57 8.41 14.07 -24.63
CA LEU A 57 7.00 14.17 -25.02
C LEU A 57 6.08 13.67 -23.91
N LEU A 58 6.40 12.53 -23.29
CA LEU A 58 5.65 12.00 -22.15
C LEU A 58 5.57 13.03 -21.01
N VAL A 59 6.69 13.60 -20.59
CA VAL A 59 6.73 14.60 -19.50
C VAL A 59 5.92 15.84 -19.85
N ILE A 60 6.00 16.33 -21.11
CA ILE A 60 5.22 17.47 -21.58
C ILE A 60 3.72 17.19 -21.47
N VAL A 61 3.26 16.04 -21.97
CA VAL A 61 1.83 15.64 -21.90
C VAL A 61 1.38 15.50 -20.44
N CYS A 62 2.21 14.86 -19.61
CA CYS A 62 1.95 14.71 -18.18
C CYS A 62 1.88 16.04 -17.43
N ILE A 63 2.46 17.14 -17.93
CA ILE A 63 2.34 18.47 -17.33
C ILE A 63 1.15 19.22 -17.92
N ALA A 64 1.00 19.21 -19.24
CA ALA A 64 0.03 20.02 -19.96
C ALA A 64 -1.42 19.66 -19.57
N LEU A 65 -1.76 18.38 -19.52
CA LEU A 65 -3.12 17.93 -19.21
C LEU A 65 -3.62 18.39 -17.84
N PRO A 66 -2.92 18.11 -16.72
CA PRO A 66 -3.37 18.58 -15.41
C PRO A 66 -3.23 20.10 -15.26
N ALA A 67 -2.27 20.75 -15.92
CA ALA A 67 -2.17 22.21 -15.92
C ALA A 67 -3.41 22.87 -16.56
N LEU A 68 -3.87 22.36 -17.70
CA LEU A 68 -5.09 22.82 -18.37
C LEU A 68 -6.32 22.59 -17.48
N PHE A 69 -6.42 21.44 -16.83
CA PHE A 69 -7.50 21.16 -15.88
C PHE A 69 -7.49 22.10 -14.68
N LEU A 70 -6.32 22.36 -14.09
CA LEU A 70 -6.18 23.31 -12.98
C LEU A 70 -6.44 24.75 -13.41
N GLY A 71 -6.10 25.12 -14.65
CA GLY A 71 -6.47 26.39 -15.25
C GLY A 71 -8.00 26.53 -15.40
N TYR A 72 -8.68 25.47 -15.84
CA TYR A 72 -10.15 25.43 -15.84
C TYR A 72 -10.74 25.54 -14.43
N LYS A 73 -10.06 24.98 -13.42
CA LYS A 73 -10.43 25.05 -12.00
C LYS A 73 -9.76 26.21 -11.24
N TRP A 74 -9.27 27.24 -11.93
CA TRP A 74 -8.43 28.27 -11.32
C TRP A 74 -9.05 28.95 -10.11
N GLY A 75 -10.36 29.23 -10.12
CA GLY A 75 -11.06 29.81 -8.97
C GLY A 75 -10.96 28.93 -7.71
N GLN A 76 -11.29 27.64 -7.84
CA GLN A 76 -11.20 26.67 -6.74
C GLN A 76 -9.75 26.46 -6.28
N PHE A 77 -8.81 26.43 -7.23
CA PHE A 77 -7.40 26.31 -6.93
C PHE A 77 -6.88 27.52 -6.14
N LYS A 78 -7.27 28.74 -6.54
CA LYS A 78 -6.89 29.98 -5.84
C LYS A 78 -7.45 29.99 -4.41
N GLU A 79 -8.71 29.61 -4.22
CA GLU A 79 -9.31 29.48 -2.88
C GLU A 79 -8.61 28.42 -2.04
N PHE A 80 -8.27 27.27 -2.63
CA PHE A 80 -7.51 26.21 -1.95
C PHE A 80 -6.15 26.70 -1.48
N ALA A 81 -5.40 27.42 -2.34
CA ALA A 81 -4.07 27.94 -2.04
C ALA A 81 -4.10 29.06 -0.98
N LEU A 82 -5.09 29.96 -1.07
CA LEU A 82 -5.27 31.07 -0.12
C LEU A 82 -5.92 30.65 1.20
N GLY A 83 -6.64 29.52 1.21
CA GLY A 83 -7.39 29.01 2.36
C GLY A 83 -6.60 28.12 3.33
N ILE A 84 -5.27 28.10 3.24
CA ILE A 84 -4.40 27.37 4.19
C ILE A 84 -4.18 28.25 5.42
N ASP A 85 -5.13 28.23 6.36
CA ASP A 85 -4.95 28.83 7.69
C ASP A 85 -4.31 27.78 8.62
N PHE A 86 -3.01 27.94 8.91
CA PHE A 86 -2.28 27.01 9.76
C PHE A 86 -2.51 27.33 11.25
N LYS A 87 -3.67 26.90 11.77
CA LYS A 87 -3.93 26.98 13.21
C LYS A 87 -3.17 25.86 13.93
N VAL A 88 -2.14 26.26 14.70
CA VAL A 88 -1.40 25.35 15.57
C VAL A 88 -2.29 24.96 16.75
N SER A 89 -2.82 23.74 16.70
CA SER A 89 -3.57 23.13 17.82
C SER A 89 -2.69 22.12 18.56
N LYS A 90 -3.10 21.70 19.77
CA LYS A 90 -2.45 20.58 20.48
C LYS A 90 -2.35 19.32 19.61
N THR A 91 -3.39 19.03 18.82
CA THR A 91 -3.39 17.88 17.90
C THR A 91 -2.39 18.05 16.76
N THR A 92 -2.21 19.28 16.27
CA THR A 92 -1.20 19.62 15.25
C THR A 92 0.21 19.41 15.81
N ILE A 93 0.47 19.82 17.05
CA ILE A 93 1.77 19.61 17.71
C ILE A 93 2.10 18.12 17.83
N VAL A 94 1.16 17.29 18.28
CA VAL A 94 1.37 15.83 18.37
C VAL A 94 1.75 15.24 17.01
N VAL A 95 1.08 15.65 15.94
CA VAL A 95 1.41 15.19 14.58
C VAL A 95 2.81 15.63 14.17
N LEU A 96 3.15 16.90 14.37
CA LEU A 96 4.48 17.43 14.01
C LEU A 96 5.60 16.77 14.80
N VAL A 97 5.42 16.55 16.10
CA VAL A 97 6.40 15.85 16.95
C VAL A 97 6.53 14.39 16.54
N SER A 98 5.41 13.70 16.24
CA SER A 98 5.43 12.31 15.78
C SER A 98 6.17 12.19 14.44
N ILE A 99 5.92 13.10 13.49
CA ILE A 99 6.65 13.15 12.23
C ILE A 99 8.14 13.42 12.48
N LEU A 100 8.49 14.38 13.35
CA LEU A 100 9.88 14.69 13.68
C LEU A 100 10.61 13.47 14.26
N ILE A 101 10.02 12.78 15.23
CA ILE A 101 10.59 11.55 15.82
C ILE A 101 10.78 10.50 14.74
N TYR A 102 9.76 10.27 13.91
CA TYR A 102 9.87 9.35 12.78
C TYR A 102 11.00 9.74 11.83
N SER A 103 11.14 11.02 11.46
CA SER A 103 12.21 11.50 10.60
C SER A 103 13.58 11.20 11.20
N LEU A 104 13.79 11.51 12.48
CA LEU A 104 15.05 11.28 13.16
C LEU A 104 15.42 9.79 13.16
N LEU A 105 14.47 8.92 13.52
CA LEU A 105 14.69 7.47 13.56
C LEU A 105 14.85 6.86 12.16
N PHE A 106 14.09 7.34 11.17
CA PHE A 106 14.20 6.92 9.79
C PHE A 106 15.58 7.25 9.23
N PHE A 107 16.03 8.50 9.36
CA PHE A 107 17.34 8.91 8.82
C PHE A 107 18.51 8.34 9.63
N ALA A 108 18.31 7.97 10.89
CA ALA A 108 19.30 7.24 11.68
C ALA A 108 19.47 5.77 11.24
N THR A 109 18.46 5.17 10.58
CA THR A 109 18.47 3.73 10.23
C THR A 109 18.50 3.46 8.73
N THR A 110 18.15 4.43 7.89
CA THR A 110 18.17 4.27 6.44
C THR A 110 19.60 4.21 5.92
N SER A 111 19.86 3.29 4.99
CA SER A 111 21.15 3.17 4.31
C SER A 111 21.11 3.83 2.93
N ARG A 112 22.28 4.07 2.31
CA ARG A 112 22.36 4.76 1.00
C ARG A 112 21.52 4.10 -0.10
N TRP A 113 21.47 2.77 -0.14
CA TRP A 113 20.78 1.99 -1.19
C TRP A 113 19.74 1.02 -0.61
N GLY A 114 19.36 1.21 0.65
CA GLY A 114 18.47 0.31 1.37
C GLY A 114 19.11 -1.04 1.72
N ASN A 115 18.27 -2.00 2.09
CA ASN A 115 18.69 -3.37 2.40
C ASN A 115 18.92 -4.18 1.11
N TRP A 116 19.28 -5.46 1.25
CA TRP A 116 19.58 -6.36 0.14
C TRP A 116 18.58 -6.26 -1.01
N ASP A 117 17.30 -6.53 -0.75
CA ASP A 117 16.22 -6.44 -1.74
C ASP A 117 16.02 -5.04 -2.34
N ALA A 118 16.35 -3.97 -1.60
CA ALA A 118 16.21 -2.60 -2.06
C ALA A 118 17.12 -2.31 -3.25
N TRP A 119 18.37 -2.72 -3.14
CA TRP A 119 19.33 -2.56 -4.23
C TRP A 119 19.24 -3.68 -5.27
N ALA A 120 19.00 -4.93 -4.85
CA ALA A 120 18.98 -6.08 -5.74
C ALA A 120 17.71 -6.18 -6.60
N ILE A 121 16.57 -5.70 -6.11
CA ILE A 121 15.29 -5.75 -6.81
C ILE A 121 14.87 -4.34 -7.20
N TRP A 122 14.47 -3.52 -6.21
CA TRP A 122 13.66 -2.32 -6.48
C TRP A 122 14.42 -1.23 -7.25
N THR A 123 15.62 -0.87 -6.80
CA THR A 123 16.42 0.17 -7.47
C THR A 123 17.17 -0.35 -8.69
N LEU A 124 17.54 -1.64 -8.73
CA LEU A 124 18.08 -2.27 -9.93
C LEU A 124 17.06 -2.28 -11.07
N HIS A 125 15.82 -2.69 -10.78
CA HIS A 125 14.73 -2.62 -11.76
C HIS A 125 14.52 -1.19 -12.22
N ALA A 126 14.49 -0.22 -11.29
CA ALA A 126 14.39 1.20 -11.64
C ALA A 126 15.50 1.64 -12.59
N LYS A 127 16.73 1.14 -12.38
CA LYS A 127 17.88 1.44 -13.23
C LYS A 127 17.67 0.92 -14.64
N PHE A 128 17.20 -0.32 -14.83
CA PHE A 128 16.82 -0.85 -16.15
C PHE A 128 15.77 0.03 -16.84
N LEU A 129 14.74 0.46 -16.11
CA LEU A 129 13.66 1.30 -16.63
C LEU A 129 14.12 2.71 -17.06
N THR A 130 15.30 3.18 -16.63
CA THR A 130 15.84 4.46 -17.12
C THR A 130 16.30 4.40 -18.57
N TYR A 131 16.59 3.21 -19.11
CA TYR A 131 17.10 2.99 -20.46
C TYR A 131 15.98 2.61 -21.43
N ASP A 132 15.69 3.48 -22.41
CA ASP A 132 14.55 3.34 -23.33
C ASP A 132 14.48 2.00 -24.09
N ALA A 133 15.62 1.51 -24.58
CA ALA A 133 15.70 0.22 -25.27
C ALA A 133 16.22 -0.91 -24.37
N GLY A 134 16.85 -0.58 -23.24
CA GLY A 134 17.54 -1.52 -22.37
C GLY A 134 16.67 -2.15 -21.29
N TYR A 135 15.45 -1.63 -21.07
CA TYR A 135 14.58 -2.14 -20.01
C TYR A 135 14.22 -3.61 -20.18
N ILE A 136 14.17 -4.13 -21.42
CA ILE A 136 13.86 -5.54 -21.71
C ILE A 136 14.91 -6.49 -21.12
N ASN A 137 16.15 -6.02 -20.93
CA ASN A 137 17.23 -6.82 -20.36
C ASN A 137 16.96 -7.20 -18.90
N LEU A 138 16.01 -6.52 -18.23
CA LEU A 138 15.52 -6.90 -16.91
C LEU A 138 14.87 -8.28 -16.89
N PHE A 139 14.29 -8.72 -18.01
CA PHE A 139 13.51 -9.95 -18.09
C PHE A 139 14.28 -11.12 -18.71
N THR A 140 15.61 -11.06 -18.68
CA THR A 140 16.47 -12.13 -19.20
C THR A 140 16.87 -13.09 -18.08
N ASP A 141 17.32 -14.29 -18.43
CA ASP A 141 17.78 -15.29 -17.44
C ASP A 141 18.95 -14.78 -16.60
N ALA A 142 19.77 -13.87 -17.14
CA ALA A 142 20.89 -13.25 -16.43
C ALA A 142 20.44 -12.42 -15.20
N THR A 143 19.20 -11.97 -15.17
CA THR A 143 18.59 -11.18 -14.09
C THR A 143 17.48 -11.93 -13.37
N ALA A 144 17.27 -13.22 -13.63
CA ALA A 144 16.20 -14.00 -13.00
C ALA A 144 16.28 -14.00 -11.46
N TRP A 145 17.50 -14.01 -10.89
CA TRP A 145 17.76 -13.95 -9.45
C TRP A 145 17.29 -12.64 -8.78
N THR A 146 16.92 -11.63 -9.56
CA THR A 146 16.45 -10.32 -9.08
C THR A 146 14.94 -10.25 -8.89
N HIS A 147 14.24 -11.40 -8.94
CA HIS A 147 12.78 -11.48 -8.99
C HIS A 147 12.22 -10.63 -10.14
N ALA A 148 12.67 -10.88 -11.36
CA ALA A 148 12.28 -10.11 -12.54
C ALA A 148 10.76 -10.09 -12.82
N ASP A 149 9.99 -10.99 -12.19
CA ASP A 149 8.55 -11.01 -12.24
C ASP A 149 7.88 -10.03 -11.26
N TYR A 150 8.63 -9.37 -10.37
CA TYR A 150 8.06 -8.42 -9.42
C TYR A 150 7.49 -7.18 -10.12
N PRO A 151 6.27 -6.75 -9.76
CA PRO A 151 5.61 -5.59 -10.35
C PRO A 151 6.41 -4.29 -10.23
N LEU A 152 6.24 -3.40 -11.22
CA LEU A 152 7.14 -2.27 -11.44
C LEU A 152 6.65 -0.92 -10.91
N MET A 153 5.64 -0.85 -10.00
CA MET A 153 5.16 0.45 -9.51
C MET A 153 6.27 1.27 -8.84
N LEU A 154 6.92 0.73 -7.80
CA LEU A 154 8.00 1.43 -7.09
C LEU A 154 9.22 1.67 -8.01
N PRO A 155 9.70 0.68 -8.79
CA PRO A 155 10.76 0.90 -9.78
C PRO A 155 10.44 2.04 -10.76
N SER A 156 9.21 2.11 -11.26
CA SER A 156 8.77 3.13 -12.22
C SER A 156 8.75 4.54 -11.61
N ILE A 157 8.33 4.67 -10.35
CA ILE A 157 8.36 5.94 -9.60
C ILE A 157 9.80 6.44 -9.42
N ILE A 158 10.74 5.54 -9.13
CA ILE A 158 12.17 5.89 -8.98
C ILE A 158 12.75 6.25 -10.35
N ALA A 159 12.50 5.43 -11.36
CA ALA A 159 13.05 5.57 -12.70
C ALA A 159 12.63 6.87 -13.39
N ILE A 160 11.35 7.25 -13.28
CA ILE A 160 10.84 8.49 -13.89
C ILE A 160 11.53 9.73 -13.27
N ILE A 161 11.79 9.72 -11.96
CA ILE A 161 12.48 10.81 -11.30
C ILE A 161 13.96 10.85 -11.72
N TRP A 162 14.65 9.70 -11.73
CA TRP A 162 16.04 9.62 -12.20
C TRP A 162 16.20 10.07 -13.65
N LYS A 163 15.31 9.63 -14.53
CA LYS A 163 15.34 10.01 -15.94
C LYS A 163 15.12 11.50 -16.14
N SER A 164 14.27 12.13 -15.32
CA SER A 164 14.11 13.58 -15.30
C SER A 164 15.29 14.35 -14.72
N PHE A 165 16.07 13.76 -13.82
CA PHE A 165 17.29 14.38 -13.28
C PHE A 165 18.54 14.08 -14.10
N GLY A 166 18.48 13.13 -15.03
CA GLY A 166 19.63 12.67 -15.80
C GLY A 166 20.67 11.91 -14.98
N ASN A 167 20.36 11.53 -13.73
CA ASN A 167 21.27 10.78 -12.85
C ASN A 167 20.51 9.82 -11.91
N SER A 168 21.20 8.78 -11.47
CA SER A 168 20.69 7.79 -10.51
C SER A 168 21.11 8.14 -9.08
N SER A 169 20.49 9.16 -8.49
CA SER A 169 20.78 9.58 -7.11
C SER A 169 20.12 8.65 -6.07
N PRO A 170 20.86 8.22 -5.02
CA PRO A 170 20.30 7.44 -3.91
C PRO A 170 19.24 8.21 -3.10
N LEU A 171 19.20 9.54 -3.21
CA LEU A 171 18.20 10.34 -2.50
C LEU A 171 16.77 10.02 -2.96
N VAL A 172 16.57 9.62 -4.23
CA VAL A 172 15.24 9.34 -4.78
C VAL A 172 14.57 8.15 -4.07
N PRO A 173 15.16 6.95 -4.01
CA PRO A 173 14.56 5.83 -3.28
C PRO A 173 14.43 6.10 -1.78
N VAL A 174 15.39 6.79 -1.15
CA VAL A 174 15.29 7.23 0.26
C VAL A 174 14.04 8.09 0.48
N MET A 175 13.85 9.13 -0.34
CA MET A 175 12.70 10.04 -0.21
C MET A 175 11.38 9.38 -0.56
N ALA A 176 11.35 8.47 -1.54
CA ALA A 176 10.16 7.67 -1.82
C ALA A 176 9.75 6.84 -0.60
N SER A 177 10.69 6.10 0.00
CA SER A 177 10.45 5.30 1.20
C SER A 177 10.03 6.15 2.40
N TYR A 178 10.65 7.32 2.57
CA TYR A 178 10.28 8.27 3.62
C TYR A 178 8.84 8.76 3.48
N ILE A 179 8.44 9.22 2.29
CA ILE A 179 7.08 9.71 2.02
C ILE A 179 6.05 8.61 2.25
N ILE A 180 6.33 7.38 1.78
CA ILE A 180 5.47 6.21 1.99
C ILE A 180 5.33 5.91 3.48
N GLY A 181 6.44 5.85 4.20
CA GLY A 181 6.43 5.51 5.63
C GLY A 181 5.76 6.57 6.51
N VAL A 182 5.81 7.86 6.15
CA VAL A 182 5.01 8.92 6.81
C VAL A 182 3.53 8.82 6.44
N ALA A 183 3.21 8.46 5.19
CA ALA A 183 1.84 8.40 4.73
C ALA A 183 1.00 7.32 5.43
N VAL A 184 1.60 6.19 5.80
CA VAL A 184 0.93 5.10 6.54
C VAL A 184 0.27 5.58 7.84
N PRO A 185 1.02 6.08 8.84
CA PRO A 185 0.42 6.50 10.11
C PRO A 185 -0.46 7.75 9.95
N LEU A 186 -0.15 8.66 9.01
CA LEU A 186 -1.01 9.82 8.75
C LEU A 186 -2.36 9.43 8.15
N THR A 187 -2.39 8.44 7.26
CA THR A 187 -3.65 7.92 6.70
C THR A 187 -4.56 7.40 7.82
N ILE A 188 -4.00 6.62 8.75
CA ILE A 188 -4.73 6.11 9.92
C ILE A 188 -5.22 7.26 10.80
N TYR A 189 -4.32 8.16 11.22
CA TYR A 189 -4.66 9.29 12.08
C TYR A 189 -5.79 10.14 11.50
N PHE A 190 -5.69 10.50 10.22
CA PHE A 190 -6.68 11.36 9.59
C PHE A 190 -8.01 10.65 9.34
N ALA A 191 -8.01 9.33 9.12
CA ALA A 191 -9.24 8.54 9.05
C ALA A 191 -9.99 8.52 10.39
N PHE A 192 -9.28 8.35 11.50
CA PHE A 192 -9.90 8.43 12.83
C PHE A 192 -10.35 9.86 13.18
N LYS A 193 -9.55 10.87 12.81
CA LYS A 193 -9.92 12.28 12.98
C LYS A 193 -11.21 12.64 12.22
N GLU A 194 -11.42 12.10 11.02
CA GLU A 194 -12.67 12.29 10.26
C GLU A 194 -13.91 11.78 11.00
N LYS A 195 -13.77 10.74 11.83
CA LYS A 195 -14.84 10.21 12.69
C LYS A 195 -14.80 10.78 14.11
N ASN A 196 -14.11 11.90 14.33
CA ASN A 196 -13.94 12.54 15.63
C ASN A 196 -13.24 11.69 16.71
N ASN A 197 -12.58 10.59 16.36
CA ASN A 197 -11.85 9.75 17.31
C ASN A 197 -10.35 10.06 17.31
N VAL A 198 -10.03 11.31 17.66
CA VAL A 198 -8.65 11.83 17.55
C VAL A 198 -7.67 11.06 18.45
N VAL A 199 -8.10 10.62 19.63
CA VAL A 199 -7.24 9.91 20.60
C VAL A 199 -6.75 8.58 20.03
N THR A 200 -7.64 7.74 19.49
CA THR A 200 -7.24 6.47 18.87
C THR A 200 -6.29 6.71 17.71
N GLY A 201 -6.58 7.72 16.87
CA GLY A 201 -5.68 8.12 15.80
C GLY A 201 -4.29 8.55 16.28
N GLN A 202 -4.21 9.32 17.37
CA GLN A 202 -2.93 9.77 17.95
C GLN A 202 -2.14 8.63 18.57
N VAL A 203 -2.81 7.71 19.27
CA VAL A 203 -2.16 6.52 19.85
C VAL A 203 -1.52 5.70 18.73
N ILE A 204 -2.27 5.37 17.66
CA ILE A 204 -1.72 4.57 16.56
C ILE A 204 -0.62 5.34 15.81
N LEU A 205 -0.77 6.65 15.61
CA LEU A 205 0.26 7.51 15.03
C LEU A 205 1.56 7.38 15.81
N ILE A 206 1.52 7.60 17.13
CA ILE A 206 2.69 7.51 18.02
C ILE A 206 3.27 6.09 18.00
N LEU A 207 2.43 5.06 18.09
CA LEU A 207 2.86 3.66 18.06
C LEU A 207 3.66 3.33 16.80
N LEU A 208 3.26 3.84 15.64
CA LEU A 208 3.95 3.62 14.36
C LEU A 208 5.19 4.51 14.22
N THR A 209 5.11 5.79 14.58
CA THR A 209 6.22 6.76 14.42
C THR A 209 7.35 6.57 15.42
N CYS A 210 7.08 5.87 16.52
CA CYS A 210 8.08 5.49 17.53
C CYS A 210 8.39 3.98 17.50
N SER A 211 7.88 3.25 16.50
CA SER A 211 7.95 1.79 16.47
C SER A 211 9.35 1.29 16.15
N ILE A 212 9.87 0.40 17.00
CA ILE A 212 11.06 -0.41 16.67
C ILE A 212 10.75 -1.51 15.64
N ILE A 213 9.48 -1.72 15.29
CA ILE A 213 9.04 -2.73 14.32
C ILE A 213 8.80 -2.08 12.95
N PHE A 214 8.00 -1.02 12.90
CA PHE A 214 7.61 -0.39 11.63
C PHE A 214 8.78 0.37 10.98
N ILE A 215 9.59 1.08 11.76
CA ILE A 215 10.62 1.98 11.21
C ILE A 215 11.73 1.22 10.46
N PRO A 216 12.31 0.12 10.97
CA PRO A 216 13.34 -0.62 10.23
C PRO A 216 12.91 -1.07 8.85
N TYR A 217 11.67 -1.54 8.68
CA TYR A 217 11.14 -1.90 7.37
C TYR A 217 10.78 -0.67 6.54
N ALA A 218 10.26 0.41 7.16
CA ALA A 218 9.97 1.65 6.46
C ALA A 218 11.25 2.34 5.92
N SER A 219 12.38 2.25 6.63
CA SER A 219 13.66 2.83 6.23
C SER A 219 14.52 1.95 5.31
N SER A 220 14.12 0.68 5.14
CA SER A 220 14.81 -0.31 4.30
C SER A 220 14.68 -0.11 2.79
N GLN A 221 13.85 0.84 2.33
CA GLN A 221 13.62 1.17 0.91
C GLN A 221 13.00 0.03 0.08
N LEU A 222 12.25 -0.85 0.74
CA LEU A 222 11.50 -1.93 0.11
C LEU A 222 10.08 -1.50 -0.26
N SER A 223 9.43 -2.26 -1.14
CA SER A 223 8.02 -2.03 -1.51
C SER A 223 7.03 -2.44 -0.42
N ASP A 224 7.48 -3.12 0.65
CA ASP A 224 6.61 -3.68 1.69
C ASP A 224 5.74 -2.61 2.37
N SER A 225 6.29 -1.43 2.67
CA SER A 225 5.53 -0.29 3.22
C SER A 225 4.53 0.31 2.23
N LEU A 226 4.89 0.33 0.94
CA LEU A 226 3.99 0.78 -0.13
C LEU A 226 2.81 -0.18 -0.27
N LEU A 227 3.08 -1.49 -0.24
CA LEU A 227 2.05 -2.51 -0.29
C LEU A 227 1.14 -2.40 0.94
N GLY A 228 1.69 -2.26 2.14
CA GLY A 228 0.91 -2.09 3.36
C GLY A 228 -0.01 -0.86 3.32
N LEU A 229 0.44 0.25 2.72
CA LEU A 229 -0.38 1.43 2.49
C LEU A 229 -1.52 1.15 1.48
N PHE A 230 -1.23 0.45 0.38
CA PHE A 230 -2.22 0.11 -0.64
C PHE A 230 -3.26 -0.90 -0.11
N ILE A 231 -2.84 -1.85 0.74
CA ILE A 231 -3.74 -2.74 1.49
C ILE A 231 -4.63 -1.94 2.44
N LEU A 232 -4.10 -0.90 3.11
CA LEU A 232 -4.84 -0.08 4.07
C LEU A 232 -5.96 0.76 3.41
N PHE A 233 -5.73 1.31 2.21
CA PHE A 233 -6.67 2.24 1.56
C PHE A 233 -8.09 1.68 1.39
N PRO A 234 -8.32 0.46 0.85
CA PRO A 234 -9.65 -0.14 0.77
C PRO A 234 -10.41 -0.15 2.10
N PHE A 235 -9.74 -0.49 3.21
CA PHE A 235 -10.37 -0.52 4.54
C PHE A 235 -10.70 0.87 5.06
N VAL A 236 -9.79 1.84 4.86
CA VAL A 236 -10.04 3.25 5.24
C VAL A 236 -11.21 3.82 4.45
N LEU A 237 -11.26 3.56 3.14
CA LEU A 237 -12.37 4.00 2.29
C LEU A 237 -13.70 3.38 2.71
N ILE A 238 -13.73 2.07 3.01
CA ILE A 238 -14.93 1.39 3.54
C ILE A 238 -15.36 1.98 4.89
N TYR A 239 -14.41 2.23 5.80
CA TYR A 239 -14.67 2.81 7.13
C TYR A 239 -15.29 4.21 7.04
N LEU A 240 -14.80 5.03 6.10
CA LEU A 240 -15.27 6.40 5.90
C LEU A 240 -16.51 6.50 5.02
N MET A 241 -16.82 5.46 4.24
CA MET A 241 -17.91 5.46 3.28
C MET A 241 -19.25 5.80 3.94
N PRO A 242 -19.97 6.83 3.45
CA PRO A 242 -21.29 7.17 3.95
C PRO A 242 -22.35 6.18 3.43
N LYS A 243 -23.55 6.23 4.02
CA LYS A 243 -24.65 5.30 3.70
C LYS A 243 -25.03 5.30 2.22
N GLU A 244 -24.94 6.43 1.53
CA GLU A 244 -25.29 6.54 0.10
C GLU A 244 -24.23 5.95 -0.84
N LYS A 245 -23.10 5.43 -0.31
CA LYS A 245 -22.02 4.77 -1.05
C LYS A 245 -21.62 5.48 -2.36
N PRO A 246 -20.91 6.63 -2.29
CA PRO A 246 -20.55 7.39 -3.48
C PRO A 246 -19.76 6.54 -4.46
N LEU A 247 -20.11 6.58 -5.75
CA LEU A 247 -19.51 5.74 -6.80
C LEU A 247 -17.97 5.86 -6.85
N HIS A 248 -17.45 7.05 -6.60
CA HIS A 248 -16.01 7.31 -6.62
C HIS A 248 -15.28 6.60 -5.48
N CYS A 249 -15.94 6.41 -4.33
CA CYS A 249 -15.38 5.64 -3.22
C CYS A 249 -15.27 4.15 -3.61
N LEU A 250 -16.32 3.58 -4.20
CA LEU A 250 -16.35 2.19 -4.67
C LEU A 250 -15.30 1.93 -5.77
N PHE A 251 -15.17 2.87 -6.70
CA PHE A 251 -14.14 2.84 -7.73
C PHE A 251 -12.73 2.83 -7.12
N LEU A 252 -12.45 3.72 -6.15
CA LEU A 252 -11.15 3.77 -5.49
C LEU A 252 -10.86 2.52 -4.66
N ILE A 253 -11.87 1.92 -4.02
CA ILE A 253 -11.72 0.63 -3.31
C ILE A 253 -11.25 -0.46 -4.28
N GLY A 254 -11.87 -0.57 -5.45
CA GLY A 254 -11.45 -1.50 -6.50
C GLY A 254 -10.07 -1.19 -7.06
N PHE A 255 -9.79 0.09 -7.33
CA PHE A 255 -8.50 0.54 -7.83
C PHE A 255 -7.36 0.21 -6.87
N PHE A 256 -7.45 0.61 -5.59
CA PHE A 256 -6.37 0.35 -4.63
C PHE A 256 -6.21 -1.13 -4.33
N ALA A 257 -7.30 -1.90 -4.25
CA ALA A 257 -7.23 -3.34 -4.08
C ALA A 257 -6.47 -4.01 -5.24
N ALA A 258 -6.80 -3.70 -6.49
CA ALA A 258 -6.11 -4.26 -7.66
C ALA A 258 -4.69 -3.71 -7.82
N ALA A 259 -4.47 -2.43 -7.50
CA ALA A 259 -3.17 -1.79 -7.59
C ALA A 259 -2.16 -2.34 -6.56
N SER A 260 -2.60 -2.95 -5.45
CA SER A 260 -1.71 -3.73 -4.59
C SER A 260 -0.94 -4.79 -5.39
N GLY A 261 -1.59 -5.44 -6.36
CA GLY A 261 -0.93 -6.38 -7.27
C GLY A 261 0.12 -5.73 -8.17
N TRP A 262 0.00 -4.44 -8.50
CA TRP A 262 1.02 -3.68 -9.25
C TRP A 262 2.17 -3.17 -8.35
N VAL A 263 2.03 -3.26 -7.03
CA VAL A 263 3.10 -2.92 -6.07
C VAL A 263 4.06 -4.09 -5.86
N LYS A 264 3.52 -5.28 -5.59
CA LYS A 264 4.27 -6.49 -5.24
C LYS A 264 3.40 -7.74 -5.49
N ASN A 265 4.02 -8.91 -5.69
CA ASN A 265 3.31 -10.15 -5.97
C ASN A 265 2.29 -10.54 -4.87
N GLU A 266 2.64 -10.35 -3.60
CA GLU A 266 1.75 -10.63 -2.47
C GLU A 266 0.47 -9.79 -2.51
N GLY A 267 0.52 -8.63 -3.19
CA GLY A 267 -0.65 -7.80 -3.42
C GLY A 267 -1.69 -8.42 -4.35
N LEU A 268 -1.31 -9.37 -5.23
CA LEU A 268 -2.26 -10.15 -6.03
C LEU A 268 -3.07 -11.11 -5.16
N LEU A 269 -2.43 -11.74 -4.17
CA LEU A 269 -3.12 -12.60 -3.19
C LEU A 269 -4.09 -11.77 -2.35
N PHE A 270 -3.66 -10.59 -1.87
CA PHE A 270 -4.55 -9.66 -1.19
C PHE A 270 -5.74 -9.25 -2.08
N PHE A 271 -5.48 -8.87 -3.33
CA PHE A 271 -6.54 -8.50 -4.28
C PHE A 271 -7.56 -9.62 -4.47
N ALA A 272 -7.11 -10.86 -4.68
CA ALA A 272 -7.99 -12.01 -4.87
C ALA A 272 -8.87 -12.26 -3.65
N ILE A 273 -8.26 -12.28 -2.45
CA ILE A 273 -8.98 -12.49 -1.18
C ILE A 273 -9.97 -11.35 -0.93
N PHE A 274 -9.51 -10.10 -1.00
CA PHE A 274 -10.35 -8.93 -0.76
C PHE A 274 -11.51 -8.88 -1.74
N SER A 275 -11.25 -9.12 -3.04
CA SER A 275 -12.29 -9.16 -4.08
C SER A 275 -13.31 -10.25 -3.80
N PHE A 276 -12.87 -11.47 -3.47
CA PHE A 276 -13.77 -12.56 -3.15
C PHE A 276 -14.75 -12.17 -2.03
N TYR A 277 -14.22 -11.70 -0.90
CA TYR A 277 -15.08 -11.29 0.22
C TYR A 277 -15.93 -10.06 -0.10
N TYR A 278 -15.41 -9.09 -0.86
CA TYR A 278 -16.17 -7.91 -1.28
C TYR A 278 -17.33 -8.27 -2.21
N LEU A 279 -17.12 -9.19 -3.15
CA LEU A 279 -18.14 -9.70 -4.06
C LEU A 279 -19.21 -10.51 -3.29
N VAL A 280 -18.79 -11.38 -2.39
CA VAL A 280 -19.71 -12.12 -1.50
C VAL A 280 -20.52 -11.14 -0.64
N TRP A 281 -19.90 -10.07 -0.14
CA TRP A 281 -20.59 -9.06 0.67
C TRP A 281 -21.59 -8.22 -0.15
N ASN A 282 -21.30 -7.97 -1.43
CA ASN A 282 -22.13 -7.15 -2.33
C ASN A 282 -22.90 -7.98 -3.37
N PHE A 283 -23.07 -9.29 -3.19
CA PHE A 283 -23.63 -10.20 -4.20
C PHE A 283 -25.04 -9.80 -4.68
N ARG A 284 -25.81 -9.09 -3.84
CA ARG A 284 -27.14 -8.57 -4.18
C ARG A 284 -27.13 -7.17 -4.81
N ASP A 285 -26.01 -6.46 -4.74
CA ASP A 285 -25.86 -5.09 -5.24
C ASP A 285 -24.88 -5.07 -6.42
N LEU A 286 -25.39 -5.44 -7.58
CA LEU A 286 -24.62 -5.50 -8.83
C LEU A 286 -24.05 -4.14 -9.23
N ASN A 287 -24.66 -3.03 -8.80
CA ASN A 287 -24.13 -1.71 -9.10
C ASN A 287 -22.82 -1.48 -8.32
N ASN A 288 -22.77 -1.83 -7.03
CA ASN A 288 -21.53 -1.74 -6.27
C ASN A 288 -20.42 -2.61 -6.85
N ILE A 289 -20.77 -3.82 -7.31
CA ILE A 289 -19.83 -4.74 -7.97
C ILE A 289 -19.30 -4.13 -9.27
N LYS A 290 -20.18 -3.58 -10.12
CA LYS A 290 -19.78 -2.97 -11.40
C LYS A 290 -18.81 -1.81 -11.18
N ILE A 291 -19.13 -0.89 -10.27
CA ILE A 291 -18.28 0.29 -10.03
C ILE A 291 -16.94 -0.10 -9.39
N TYR A 292 -16.95 -1.07 -8.46
CA TYR A 292 -15.73 -1.68 -7.94
C TYR A 292 -14.89 -2.28 -9.07
N ALA A 293 -15.50 -3.11 -9.93
CA ALA A 293 -14.83 -3.75 -11.05
C ALA A 293 -14.22 -2.74 -12.03
N LEU A 294 -14.91 -1.62 -12.32
CA LEU A 294 -14.36 -0.54 -13.14
C LEU A 294 -13.04 0.01 -12.55
N GLY A 295 -12.93 0.10 -11.23
CA GLY A 295 -11.70 0.51 -10.55
C GLY A 295 -10.54 -0.47 -10.76
N THR A 296 -10.83 -1.76 -10.90
CA THR A 296 -9.81 -2.81 -11.06
C THR A 296 -9.21 -2.87 -12.47
N ILE A 297 -9.90 -2.36 -13.49
CA ILE A 297 -9.54 -2.57 -14.90
C ILE A 297 -8.12 -2.09 -15.20
N LEU A 298 -7.78 -0.85 -14.82
CA LEU A 298 -6.49 -0.26 -15.18
C LEU A 298 -5.30 -1.00 -14.53
N PRO A 299 -5.29 -1.25 -13.19
CA PRO A 299 -4.24 -2.06 -12.56
C PRO A 299 -4.16 -3.49 -13.09
N LEU A 300 -5.29 -4.15 -13.36
CA LEU A 300 -5.27 -5.52 -13.88
C LEU A 300 -4.80 -5.59 -15.33
N LEU A 301 -5.13 -4.60 -16.16
CA LEU A 301 -4.66 -4.55 -17.55
C LEU A 301 -3.14 -4.42 -17.62
N VAL A 302 -2.54 -3.51 -16.83
CA VAL A 302 -1.07 -3.37 -16.82
C VAL A 302 -0.40 -4.64 -16.27
N LEU A 303 -0.99 -5.25 -15.24
CA LEU A 303 -0.48 -6.49 -14.66
C LEU A 303 -0.55 -7.65 -15.65
N PHE A 304 -1.66 -7.76 -16.38
CA PHE A 304 -1.82 -8.75 -17.43
C PHE A 304 -0.75 -8.56 -18.50
N VAL A 305 -0.57 -7.34 -19.00
CA VAL A 305 0.46 -7.06 -20.02
C VAL A 305 1.85 -7.41 -19.51
N PHE A 306 2.18 -6.99 -18.29
CA PHE A 306 3.46 -7.26 -17.66
C PHE A 306 3.73 -8.76 -17.47
N LYS A 307 2.80 -9.47 -16.82
CA LYS A 307 2.97 -10.88 -16.43
C LYS A 307 2.95 -11.85 -17.61
N PHE A 308 2.16 -11.58 -18.65
CA PHE A 308 1.98 -12.52 -19.75
C PHE A 308 2.92 -12.30 -20.93
N PHE A 309 3.43 -11.07 -21.14
CA PHE A 309 4.26 -10.77 -22.31
C PHE A 309 5.72 -10.49 -21.99
N TYR A 310 6.08 -10.17 -20.74
CA TYR A 310 7.43 -9.71 -20.41
C TYR A 310 8.11 -10.55 -19.34
N THR A 311 7.44 -10.89 -18.25
CA THR A 311 8.12 -11.52 -17.13
C THR A 311 8.35 -13.01 -17.33
N PRO A 312 9.48 -13.57 -16.84
CA PRO A 312 9.60 -15.01 -16.68
C PRO A 312 8.52 -15.53 -15.71
N PRO A 313 8.24 -16.85 -15.71
CA PRO A 313 7.39 -17.47 -14.70
C PRO A 313 7.85 -17.13 -13.28
N ASN A 314 6.91 -17.04 -12.34
CA ASN A 314 7.23 -16.77 -10.95
C ASN A 314 8.12 -17.88 -10.39
N ASP A 315 9.20 -17.50 -9.70
CA ASP A 315 10.21 -18.40 -9.12
C ASP A 315 9.62 -19.45 -8.17
N LEU A 316 8.57 -19.11 -7.42
CA LEU A 316 7.86 -20.03 -6.53
C LEU A 316 6.98 -21.04 -7.27
N ILE A 317 6.65 -20.80 -8.55
CA ILE A 317 5.89 -21.71 -9.41
C ILE A 317 6.86 -22.53 -10.27
N ASP A 318 7.88 -21.90 -10.85
CA ASP A 318 8.86 -22.55 -11.71
C ASP A 318 9.76 -23.52 -10.95
N GLY A 319 10.09 -23.21 -9.69
CA GLY A 319 10.81 -24.12 -8.80
C GLY A 319 9.97 -25.29 -8.27
N GLN A 320 8.68 -25.41 -8.62
CA GLN A 320 7.85 -26.52 -8.16
C GLN A 320 8.08 -27.78 -8.98
N ASN A 321 8.82 -28.72 -8.39
CA ASN A 321 8.94 -30.08 -8.90
C ASN A 321 7.69 -30.93 -8.55
N SER A 322 7.61 -32.15 -9.10
CA SER A 322 6.57 -33.16 -8.79
C SER A 322 6.42 -33.51 -7.29
N ALA A 323 7.28 -32.97 -6.43
CA ALA A 323 7.29 -33.18 -5.00
C ALA A 323 6.41 -32.23 -4.16
N ILE A 324 5.54 -31.41 -4.78
CA ILE A 324 4.58 -30.55 -4.04
C ILE A 324 3.76 -31.38 -3.04
N LEU A 325 3.28 -32.56 -3.47
CA LEU A 325 2.50 -33.45 -2.60
C LEU A 325 3.29 -33.88 -1.36
N TYR A 326 4.59 -34.20 -1.52
CA TYR A 326 5.45 -34.53 -0.39
C TYR A 326 5.59 -33.36 0.58
N LYS A 327 5.74 -32.12 0.07
CA LYS A 327 5.84 -30.93 0.93
C LYS A 327 4.54 -30.65 1.70
N ILE A 328 3.38 -30.85 1.08
CA ILE A 328 2.08 -30.69 1.73
C ILE A 328 1.85 -31.77 2.79
N MET A 329 2.36 -32.99 2.57
CA MET A 329 2.24 -34.09 3.54
C MET A 329 3.30 -34.05 4.64
N ASP A 330 4.33 -33.20 4.52
CA ASP A 330 5.40 -33.07 5.50
C ASP A 330 4.96 -32.23 6.70
N ILE A 331 4.51 -32.91 7.76
CA ILE A 331 4.11 -32.30 9.03
C ILE A 331 5.23 -31.47 9.68
N GLY A 332 6.50 -31.80 9.41
CA GLY A 332 7.66 -31.07 9.92
C GLY A 332 7.66 -29.61 9.47
N ARG A 333 7.27 -29.35 8.22
CA ARG A 333 7.17 -27.98 7.67
C ARG A 333 6.13 -27.15 8.42
N TYR A 334 4.97 -27.72 8.71
CA TYR A 334 3.91 -27.02 9.47
C TYR A 334 4.38 -26.67 10.89
N LEU A 335 5.09 -27.58 11.55
CA LEU A 335 5.66 -27.34 12.88
C LEU A 335 6.74 -26.26 12.84
N THR A 336 7.63 -26.28 11.85
CA THR A 336 8.65 -25.23 11.65
C THR A 336 8.01 -23.87 11.43
N ILE A 337 7.06 -23.76 10.50
CA ILE A 337 6.37 -22.48 10.21
C ILE A 337 5.61 -22.00 11.45
N GLY A 338 4.91 -22.89 12.16
CA GLY A 338 4.18 -22.55 13.37
C GLY A 338 5.09 -22.05 14.50
N ARG A 339 6.23 -22.71 14.72
CA ARG A 339 7.25 -22.27 15.70
C ARG A 339 7.82 -20.90 15.33
N TYR A 340 8.14 -20.70 14.06
CA TYR A 340 8.66 -19.43 13.56
C TYR A 340 7.62 -18.32 13.76
N PHE A 341 6.36 -18.56 13.37
CA PHE A 341 5.25 -17.63 13.56
C PHE A 341 5.11 -17.20 15.03
N ILE A 342 5.05 -18.16 15.95
CA ILE A 342 4.91 -17.88 17.38
C ILE A 342 6.12 -17.10 17.90
N SER A 343 7.33 -17.53 17.55
CA SER A 343 8.57 -16.87 17.97
C SER A 343 8.61 -15.42 17.50
N THR A 344 8.36 -15.15 16.22
CA THR A 344 8.33 -13.79 15.68
C THR A 344 7.21 -12.96 16.29
N MET A 345 6.01 -13.53 16.48
CA MET A 345 4.89 -12.80 17.10
C MET A 345 5.15 -12.42 18.56
N LEU A 346 5.91 -13.23 19.32
CA LEU A 346 6.25 -12.93 20.71
C LEU A 346 7.46 -12.01 20.83
N ASN A 347 8.51 -12.26 20.05
CA ASN A 347 9.81 -11.59 20.19
C ASN A 347 9.89 -10.27 19.41
N GLU A 348 9.32 -10.22 18.20
CA GLU A 348 9.37 -9.04 17.34
C GLU A 348 8.05 -8.26 17.37
N PHE A 349 6.90 -8.94 17.35
CA PHE A 349 5.57 -8.33 17.28
C PHE A 349 4.75 -8.47 18.57
N GLY A 350 5.40 -8.54 19.73
CA GLY A 350 4.76 -8.79 21.03
C GLY A 350 3.61 -7.82 21.35
N LEU A 351 3.72 -6.56 20.92
CA LEU A 351 2.64 -5.57 21.04
C LEU A 351 1.38 -5.99 20.27
N LEU A 352 1.50 -6.55 19.06
CA LEU A 352 0.36 -7.02 18.29
C LEU A 352 -0.28 -8.23 18.96
N SER A 353 0.52 -9.13 19.52
CA SER A 353 0.04 -10.26 20.30
C SER A 353 -0.78 -9.78 21.50
N ALA A 354 -0.30 -8.78 22.24
CA ALA A 354 -1.03 -8.17 23.34
C ALA A 354 -2.33 -7.48 22.87
N LEU A 355 -2.28 -6.77 21.73
CA LEU A 355 -3.47 -6.12 21.15
C LEU A 355 -4.53 -7.13 20.71
N LEU A 356 -4.14 -8.25 20.11
CA LEU A 356 -5.06 -9.34 19.79
C LEU A 356 -5.78 -9.81 21.06
N VAL A 357 -5.03 -10.18 22.09
CA VAL A 357 -5.62 -10.63 23.37
C VAL A 357 -6.53 -9.56 23.97
N LEU A 358 -6.12 -8.28 23.96
CA LEU A 358 -6.95 -7.18 24.45
C LEU A 358 -8.27 -7.07 23.69
N ILE A 359 -8.25 -7.18 22.36
CA ILE A 359 -9.46 -7.09 21.53
C ILE A 359 -10.42 -8.24 21.84
N PHE A 360 -9.95 -9.42 22.20
CA PHE A 360 -10.83 -10.51 22.64
C PHE A 360 -11.69 -10.10 23.85
N PHE A 361 -11.10 -9.41 24.82
CA PHE A 361 -11.83 -8.94 26.00
C PHE A 361 -12.68 -7.68 25.74
N VAL A 362 -12.25 -6.80 24.82
CA VAL A 362 -12.95 -5.54 24.51
C VAL A 362 -14.09 -5.73 23.51
N ASP A 363 -13.85 -6.47 22.43
CA ASP A 363 -14.81 -6.71 21.35
C ASP A 363 -14.52 -8.02 20.59
N TYR A 364 -14.79 -9.18 21.21
CA TYR A 364 -14.59 -10.49 20.59
C TYR A 364 -15.29 -10.65 19.21
N LYS A 365 -16.31 -9.83 18.90
CA LYS A 365 -16.97 -9.81 17.58
C LYS A 365 -16.02 -9.37 16.46
N TYR A 366 -14.96 -8.64 16.78
CA TYR A 366 -13.92 -8.26 15.83
C TYR A 366 -13.36 -9.46 15.06
N TYR A 367 -13.20 -10.61 15.72
CA TYR A 367 -12.68 -11.85 15.11
C TYR A 367 -13.59 -12.43 14.01
N TYR A 368 -14.86 -12.02 14.00
CA TYR A 368 -15.83 -12.40 12.96
C TYR A 368 -16.07 -11.26 11.95
N SER A 369 -15.41 -10.11 12.14
CA SER A 369 -15.58 -8.97 11.25
C SER A 369 -15.01 -9.25 9.87
N PHE A 370 -15.62 -8.64 8.84
CA PHE A 370 -15.14 -8.64 7.46
C PHE A 370 -13.63 -8.36 7.36
N SER A 371 -13.15 -7.38 8.12
CA SER A 371 -11.75 -6.98 8.06
C SER A 371 -10.79 -8.00 8.65
N PHE A 372 -11.12 -8.57 9.81
CA PHE A 372 -10.27 -9.57 10.44
C PHE A 372 -10.24 -10.86 9.64
N ILE A 373 -11.38 -11.29 9.07
CA ILE A 373 -11.44 -12.48 8.22
C ILE A 373 -10.54 -12.34 6.99
N ILE A 374 -10.51 -11.17 6.34
CA ILE A 374 -9.59 -10.92 5.22
C ILE A 374 -8.14 -10.98 5.67
N ILE A 375 -7.79 -10.31 6.79
CA ILE A 375 -6.43 -10.34 7.34
C ILE A 375 -6.00 -11.78 7.66
N LEU A 376 -6.86 -12.55 8.33
CA LEU A 376 -6.60 -13.94 8.68
C LEU A 376 -6.44 -14.80 7.43
N THR A 377 -7.33 -14.67 6.44
CA THR A 377 -7.24 -15.42 5.18
C THR A 377 -5.96 -15.09 4.43
N LEU A 378 -5.51 -13.83 4.45
CA LEU A 378 -4.24 -13.40 3.85
C LEU A 378 -3.04 -14.05 4.54
N LEU A 379 -3.00 -14.05 5.87
CA LEU A 379 -1.94 -14.71 6.66
C LEU A 379 -1.93 -16.23 6.44
N VAL A 380 -3.11 -16.85 6.31
CA VAL A 380 -3.22 -18.28 5.94
C VAL A 380 -2.69 -18.52 4.52
N GLY A 381 -2.97 -17.63 3.57
CA GLY A 381 -2.39 -17.71 2.23
C GLY A 381 -0.86 -17.63 2.25
N TYR A 382 -0.28 -16.70 3.03
CA TYR A 382 1.17 -16.62 3.24
C TYR A 382 1.74 -17.88 3.88
N PHE A 383 1.05 -18.44 4.87
CA PHE A 383 1.42 -19.71 5.49
C PHE A 383 1.55 -20.82 4.45
N PHE A 384 0.56 -20.96 3.56
CA PHE A 384 0.60 -22.00 2.51
C PHE A 384 1.69 -21.78 1.47
N ILE A 385 2.08 -20.53 1.18
CA ILE A 385 3.24 -20.24 0.32
C ILE A 385 4.52 -20.85 0.93
N TYR A 386 4.71 -20.76 2.25
CA TYR A 386 5.84 -21.42 2.93
C TYR A 386 5.72 -22.94 2.96
N VAL A 387 4.51 -23.49 3.09
CA VAL A 387 4.32 -24.95 3.01
C VAL A 387 4.84 -25.48 1.68
N VAL A 388 4.48 -24.84 0.56
CA VAL A 388 4.84 -25.33 -0.79
C VAL A 388 6.16 -24.79 -1.33
N THR A 389 6.86 -23.89 -0.62
CA THR A 389 8.02 -23.17 -1.17
C THR A 389 9.09 -24.12 -1.73
N PRO A 390 9.69 -23.81 -2.89
CA PRO A 390 10.83 -24.53 -3.44
C PRO A 390 12.13 -24.31 -2.68
N ASN A 391 12.23 -23.21 -1.95
CA ASN A 391 13.43 -22.82 -1.23
C ASN A 391 13.59 -23.60 0.09
N ASP A 392 14.80 -23.52 0.66
CA ASP A 392 15.02 -23.92 2.05
C ASP A 392 14.04 -23.15 2.96
N LEU A 393 13.32 -23.88 3.80
CA LEU A 393 12.21 -23.33 4.56
C LEU A 393 12.68 -22.34 5.62
N GLU A 394 13.76 -22.66 6.33
CA GLU A 394 14.31 -21.81 7.40
C GLU A 394 14.91 -20.52 6.82
N TRP A 395 15.65 -20.64 5.72
CA TRP A 395 16.17 -19.48 5.00
C TRP A 395 15.03 -18.60 4.48
N HIS A 396 13.98 -19.19 3.89
CA HIS A 396 12.86 -18.42 3.36
C HIS A 396 12.10 -17.71 4.50
N LEU A 397 11.83 -18.40 5.61
CA LEU A 397 11.19 -17.78 6.78
C LEU A 397 12.02 -16.63 7.36
N SER A 398 13.33 -16.84 7.54
CA SER A 398 14.21 -15.84 8.15
C SER A 398 14.43 -14.58 7.33
N THR A 399 14.17 -14.62 6.02
CA THR A 399 14.39 -13.49 5.12
C THR A 399 13.11 -12.73 4.75
N SER A 400 11.93 -13.38 4.78
CA SER A 400 10.68 -12.76 4.30
C SER A 400 9.55 -12.70 5.32
N PHE A 401 9.53 -13.52 6.37
CA PHE A 401 8.37 -13.65 7.27
C PHE A 401 7.97 -12.34 7.97
N SER A 402 8.91 -11.66 8.62
CA SER A 402 8.63 -10.39 9.32
C SER A 402 8.22 -9.26 8.35
N ARG A 403 8.63 -9.33 7.08
CA ARG A 403 8.20 -8.38 6.04
C ARG A 403 6.74 -8.59 5.64
N LEU A 404 6.28 -9.85 5.58
CA LEU A 404 4.86 -10.15 5.35
C LEU A 404 3.99 -9.62 6.49
N LEU A 405 4.45 -9.75 7.74
CA LEU A 405 3.76 -9.14 8.89
C LEU A 405 3.76 -7.61 8.82
N HIS A 406 4.87 -6.99 8.40
CA HIS A 406 4.95 -5.54 8.21
C HIS A 406 3.94 -5.01 7.18
N GLN A 407 3.68 -5.74 6.09
CA GLN A 407 2.65 -5.35 5.11
C GLN A 407 1.24 -5.33 5.72
N VAL A 408 0.95 -6.24 6.65
CA VAL A 408 -0.36 -6.40 7.29
C VAL A 408 -0.52 -5.49 8.52
N LEU A 409 0.58 -5.10 9.16
CA LEU A 409 0.60 -4.30 10.37
C LEU A 409 -0.28 -3.03 10.31
N PRO A 410 -0.24 -2.18 9.26
CA PRO A 410 -1.05 -0.98 9.21
C PRO A 410 -2.55 -1.25 9.23
N VAL A 411 -3.02 -2.22 8.45
CA VAL A 411 -4.44 -2.56 8.38
C VAL A 411 -4.91 -3.25 9.65
N PHE A 412 -4.06 -4.06 10.28
CA PHE A 412 -4.36 -4.65 11.58
C PHE A 412 -4.56 -3.56 12.65
N LEU A 413 -3.60 -2.65 12.83
CA LEU A 413 -3.70 -1.56 13.80
C LEU A 413 -4.91 -0.66 13.54
N PHE A 414 -5.17 -0.34 12.27
CA PHE A 414 -6.35 0.43 11.88
C PHE A 414 -7.65 -0.26 12.32
N THR A 415 -7.83 -1.53 11.95
CA THR A 415 -9.09 -2.25 12.21
C THR A 415 -9.27 -2.60 13.69
N ALA A 416 -8.17 -2.88 14.40
CA ALA A 416 -8.13 -3.00 15.86
C ALA A 416 -8.57 -1.70 16.55
N GLY A 417 -8.03 -0.55 16.13
CA GLY A 417 -8.44 0.75 16.64
C GLY A 417 -9.93 1.03 16.40
N VAL A 418 -10.46 0.61 15.24
CA VAL A 418 -11.89 0.72 14.93
C VAL A 418 -12.73 -0.14 15.88
N ALA A 419 -12.30 -1.36 16.23
CA ALA A 419 -13.00 -2.20 17.20
C ALA A 419 -13.01 -1.57 18.61
N ILE A 420 -11.85 -1.11 19.08
CA ILE A 420 -11.69 -0.50 20.41
C ILE A 420 -12.54 0.79 20.52
N SER A 421 -12.49 1.65 19.51
CA SER A 421 -13.20 2.94 19.50
C SER A 421 -14.73 2.81 19.65
N LYS A 422 -15.36 1.81 19.05
CA LYS A 422 -16.82 1.62 19.12
C LYS A 422 -17.34 1.39 20.53
N ARG A 423 -16.54 0.77 21.39
CA ARG A 423 -16.93 0.38 22.75
C ARG A 423 -16.72 1.50 23.76
N VAL A 424 -15.70 2.33 23.57
CA VAL A 424 -15.39 3.46 24.46
C VAL A 424 -16.48 4.55 24.38
N ASP A 425 -17.06 4.78 23.20
CA ASP A 425 -18.09 5.83 22.99
C ASP A 425 -19.52 5.40 23.42
N GLY A 426 -19.66 4.34 24.22
CA GLY A 426 -20.92 3.99 24.91
C GLY A 426 -22.11 3.68 24.00
N GLY A 427 -21.89 3.06 22.83
CA GLY A 427 -22.98 2.63 21.94
C GLY A 427 -23.74 3.78 21.25
N THR A 428 -23.27 5.03 21.36
CA THR A 428 -23.89 6.19 20.69
C THR A 428 -23.44 6.39 19.24
N TYR A 429 -22.77 5.42 18.62
CA TYR A 429 -22.85 5.27 17.16
C TYR A 429 -24.19 4.62 16.82
N LYS A 430 -25.25 5.43 16.76
CA LYS A 430 -26.53 5.04 16.14
C LYS A 430 -26.22 4.42 14.77
N HIS A 431 -26.42 3.11 14.67
CA HIS A 431 -26.26 2.27 13.48
C HIS A 431 -26.16 3.04 12.16
N THR A 432 -24.92 3.31 11.76
CA THR A 432 -24.57 3.45 10.36
C THR A 432 -24.02 2.10 9.94
N SER A 433 -24.97 1.25 9.51
CA SER A 433 -24.80 -0.05 8.84
C SER A 433 -24.28 -1.21 9.72
N GLY A 434 -24.85 -2.39 9.51
CA GLY A 434 -24.40 -3.66 10.12
C GLY A 434 -23.04 -4.12 9.59
N ILE A 435 -22.05 -3.22 9.58
CA ILE A 435 -20.75 -3.36 8.91
C ILE A 435 -19.67 -4.01 9.80
N TYR A 436 -20.00 -4.40 11.03
CA TYR A 436 -18.99 -4.92 11.98
C TYR A 436 -19.48 -6.07 12.86
N THR A 437 -20.52 -6.78 12.43
CA THR A 437 -20.99 -8.00 13.10
C THR A 437 -20.89 -9.17 12.17
#